data_AF-A0AAE0F320-F1
#
_entry.id   AF-A0AAE0F320-F1
#
_cell.length_a   1.000
_cell.length_b   1.000
_cell.length_c   1.000
_cell.angle_alpha   90.00
_cell.angle_beta   90.00
_cell.angle_gamma   90.00
#
_symmetry.space_group_name_H-M   'P 1'
#
loop_
_entity.id
_entity.type
_entity.pdbx_description
1 polymer ?
#
loop_
_entity_poly.entity_id
_entity_poly.type
_entity_poly.pdbx_seq_one_letter_code
_entity_poly.pdbx_strand_id
1 'polypeptide(L)'
;MEVKSGPHTDSQIQNLQINYSDSDSEDLDSVEMPPGSNVQGAPVETGVNAFAVEKFVGGDLKSFEKVLNQVAPYFGKTVNSIDNVVDALTPYYAIFARLLGPALSRIEQYKEEVLPGLFGLCLVFFGGHFPATLAAVESFRTFATEKTLSCVHELCHQGRRARLSIEEDNRLDLDKNGIPDVDELGSNERVSRRLLLVLQSTEPEKVNEALKGIAAALTAVVASLRLKLAHTSTLGCNLGSSLSTAVVSSLVPTLESSVDDVYKPWVKHGVAYSCQVIAMSLAWWMQRLLTAVYGGFKGSKICVDSLLRYAQRKGYINDLESVQGDSRVLYGTMVLAGLGISLQVRRGVERMPFPFNLIFMPARISEWLLEFFISHPGVMERIKA
;
A
#
# COMPACT_ATOMS: atom_id res chain seq x y z
N MET A 1 30.98 44.63 42.91
CA MET A 1 31.83 44.67 41.71
C MET A 1 30.94 44.46 40.51
N GLU A 2 30.43 45.58 39.98
CA GLU A 2 29.78 45.66 38.68
C GLU A 2 30.85 45.61 37.58
N VAL A 3 30.56 44.90 36.49
CA VAL A 3 31.14 45.20 35.18
C VAL A 3 30.01 45.11 34.14
N LYS A 4 29.43 46.28 33.84
CA LYS A 4 28.92 46.69 32.52
C LYS A 4 30.14 47.04 31.65
N SER A 5 30.20 47.01 30.32
CA SER A 5 29.26 46.90 29.20
C SER A 5 30.09 47.02 27.91
N GLY A 6 29.67 46.44 26.78
CA GLY A 6 30.00 47.03 25.47
C GLY A 6 29.87 46.08 24.26
N PRO A 7 29.47 46.58 23.07
CA PRO A 7 28.61 45.86 22.11
C PRO A 7 29.25 45.66 20.72
N HIS A 8 28.43 45.19 19.76
CA HIS A 8 28.65 44.90 18.32
C HIS A 8 28.98 43.42 18.02
N THR A 9 28.41 42.74 17.01
CA THR A 9 27.83 43.22 15.75
C THR A 9 26.85 42.17 15.19
N ASP A 10 25.74 42.63 14.60
CA ASP A 10 24.92 41.89 13.66
C ASP A 10 25.74 41.35 12.48
N SER A 11 25.60 40.07 12.14
CA SER A 11 25.63 39.61 10.73
C SER A 11 25.26 38.13 10.59
N GLN A 12 24.16 37.93 9.87
CA GLN A 12 23.92 36.84 8.93
C GLN A 12 23.57 35.44 9.47
N ILE A 13 22.25 35.28 9.57
CA ILE A 13 21.51 34.09 9.13
C ILE A 13 22.06 33.65 7.76
N GLN A 14 22.66 32.45 7.70
CA GLN A 14 22.92 31.77 6.44
C GLN A 14 22.21 30.41 6.46
N ASN A 15 21.12 30.37 5.68
CA ASN A 15 20.36 29.20 5.32
C ASN A 15 21.28 28.16 4.66
N LEU A 16 21.44 27.01 5.29
CA LEU A 16 21.93 25.80 4.63
C LEU A 16 20.75 25.09 3.97
N GLN A 17 20.28 25.64 2.84
CA GLN A 17 19.62 24.85 1.82
C GLN A 17 20.71 24.04 1.10
N ILE A 18 20.59 22.72 1.17
CA ILE A 18 21.41 21.81 0.38
C ILE A 18 20.89 21.91 -1.06
N ASN A 19 21.59 22.72 -1.87
CA ASN A 19 21.51 22.70 -3.33
C ASN A 19 22.09 21.38 -3.82
N TYR A 20 21.24 20.55 -4.44
CA TYR A 20 21.67 19.57 -5.43
C TYR A 20 21.68 20.30 -6.77
N SER A 21 22.87 20.53 -7.34
CA SER A 21 23.03 21.00 -8.71
C SER A 21 23.96 20.04 -9.46
N ASP A 22 23.37 19.38 -10.45
CA ASP A 22 23.84 18.99 -11.78
C ASP A 22 25.17 18.26 -11.98
N SER A 23 25.07 17.05 -12.55
CA SER A 23 25.95 16.61 -13.65
C SER A 23 25.24 15.54 -14.49
N ASP A 24 25.34 15.70 -15.80
CA ASP A 24 25.20 14.68 -16.85
C ASP A 24 23.81 14.48 -17.47
N SER A 25 23.38 15.54 -18.15
CA SER A 25 22.57 15.49 -19.37
C SER A 25 23.48 15.51 -20.59
N GLU A 26 23.53 14.41 -21.35
CA GLU A 26 23.95 14.41 -22.76
C GLU A 26 22.78 13.89 -23.62
N ASP A 27 22.40 14.76 -24.56
CA ASP A 27 21.93 14.51 -25.92
C ASP A 27 20.68 13.63 -26.17
N LEU A 28 19.52 14.28 -26.27
CA LEU A 28 18.53 14.00 -27.31
C LEU A 28 17.88 15.29 -27.81
N ASP A 29 18.39 15.76 -28.96
CA ASP A 29 17.92 16.91 -29.72
C ASP A 29 16.53 16.72 -30.36
N SER A 30 15.78 17.83 -30.33
CA SER A 30 14.87 18.34 -31.38
C SER A 30 13.67 17.50 -31.84
N VAL A 31 12.48 17.87 -31.34
CA VAL A 31 11.26 17.94 -32.17
C VAL A 31 10.57 19.28 -31.88
N GLU A 32 10.63 20.19 -32.84
CA GLU A 32 9.93 21.47 -32.83
C GLU A 32 8.41 21.27 -32.85
N MET A 33 7.67 22.02 -32.03
CA MET A 33 6.24 22.24 -32.23
C MET A 33 5.98 23.70 -32.61
N PRO A 34 5.11 23.96 -33.61
CA PRO A 34 4.87 25.30 -34.14
C PRO A 34 3.97 26.15 -33.23
N PRO A 35 4.04 27.49 -33.31
CA PRO A 35 3.26 28.37 -32.47
C PRO A 35 1.90 28.75 -33.09
N GLY A 36 0.87 28.79 -32.25
CA GLY A 36 -0.24 29.74 -32.38
C GLY A 36 -1.57 29.19 -32.89
N SER A 37 -2.57 29.19 -32.01
CA SER A 37 -3.93 29.66 -32.36
C SER A 37 -4.71 30.02 -31.10
N ASN A 38 -4.91 31.32 -30.91
CA ASN A 38 -5.96 31.91 -30.07
C ASN A 38 -7.33 31.43 -30.59
N VAL A 39 -8.19 30.91 -29.71
CA VAL A 39 -9.64 30.88 -29.96
C VAL A 39 -10.38 31.35 -28.71
N GLN A 40 -11.05 32.50 -28.91
CA GLN A 40 -12.00 33.15 -28.03
C GLN A 40 -13.20 32.27 -27.68
N GLY A 41 -13.80 32.56 -26.53
CA GLY A 41 -14.84 31.78 -25.89
C GLY A 41 -16.13 31.57 -26.67
N ALA A 42 -16.80 30.48 -26.32
CA ALA A 42 -18.21 30.23 -26.57
C ALA A 42 -18.89 29.88 -25.22
N PRO A 43 -20.15 30.28 -25.01
CA PRO A 43 -20.89 29.99 -23.79
C PRO A 43 -21.22 28.50 -23.73
N VAL A 44 -20.90 27.86 -22.61
CA VAL A 44 -21.26 26.45 -22.34
C VAL A 44 -22.75 26.41 -22.02
N GLU A 45 -23.55 25.95 -22.98
CA GLU A 45 -24.97 25.65 -22.81
C GLU A 45 -25.17 24.60 -21.70
N THR A 46 -25.73 25.03 -20.58
CA THR A 46 -26.17 24.20 -19.43
C THR A 46 -27.48 23.45 -19.70
N GLY A 47 -27.70 22.98 -20.94
CA GLY A 47 -28.99 22.41 -21.39
C GLY A 47 -29.05 20.89 -21.58
N VAL A 48 -27.92 20.16 -21.52
CA VAL A 48 -27.87 18.77 -22.05
C VAL A 48 -28.20 17.68 -21.01
N ASN A 49 -28.24 17.99 -19.71
CA ASN A 49 -28.31 16.94 -18.67
C ASN A 49 -29.72 16.56 -18.20
N ALA A 50 -30.77 17.32 -18.53
CA ALA A 50 -32.15 16.92 -18.22
C ALA A 50 -32.71 15.93 -19.26
N PHE A 51 -32.35 16.11 -20.53
CA PHE A 51 -32.89 15.32 -21.66
C PHE A 51 -32.28 13.91 -21.76
N ALA A 52 -31.01 13.74 -21.36
CA ALA A 52 -30.36 12.43 -21.32
C ALA A 52 -30.91 11.55 -20.18
N VAL A 53 -31.26 12.15 -19.04
CA VAL A 53 -31.88 11.45 -17.90
C VAL A 53 -33.34 11.11 -18.21
N GLU A 54 -34.11 12.00 -18.84
CA GLU A 54 -35.49 11.71 -19.23
C GLU A 54 -35.59 10.60 -20.30
N LYS A 55 -34.58 10.48 -21.18
CA LYS A 55 -34.50 9.40 -22.18
C LYS A 55 -33.99 8.07 -21.62
N PHE A 56 -33.23 8.08 -20.53
CA PHE A 56 -32.80 6.88 -19.80
C PHE A 56 -33.86 6.41 -18.78
N VAL A 57 -34.59 7.35 -18.17
CA VAL A 57 -35.69 7.08 -17.23
C VAL A 57 -37.00 6.77 -17.97
N GLY A 58 -37.20 7.30 -19.18
CA GLY A 58 -38.31 6.96 -20.08
C GLY A 58 -38.06 5.72 -20.95
N GLY A 59 -36.87 5.11 -20.87
CA GLY A 59 -36.51 3.88 -21.57
C GLY A 59 -36.95 2.64 -20.79
N ASP A 60 -38.04 2.02 -21.26
CA ASP A 60 -38.59 0.70 -20.89
C ASP A 60 -37.93 0.02 -19.67
N LEU A 61 -38.51 0.23 -18.47
CA LEU A 61 -38.09 -0.40 -17.20
C LEU A 61 -37.82 -1.91 -17.35
N LYS A 62 -38.50 -2.59 -18.28
CA LYS A 62 -38.31 -4.02 -18.60
C LYS A 62 -36.96 -4.34 -19.22
N SER A 63 -36.39 -3.42 -20.00
CA SER A 63 -35.04 -3.55 -20.56
C SER A 63 -33.98 -3.46 -19.45
N PHE A 64 -34.18 -2.53 -18.51
CA PHE A 64 -33.29 -2.37 -17.36
C PHE A 64 -33.36 -3.58 -16.43
N GLU A 65 -34.57 -4.06 -16.12
CA GLU A 65 -34.82 -5.27 -15.32
C GLU A 65 -34.18 -6.53 -15.95
N LYS A 66 -34.16 -6.63 -17.28
CA LYS A 66 -33.49 -7.71 -18.00
C LYS A 66 -31.97 -7.67 -17.83
N VAL A 67 -31.35 -6.49 -17.88
CA VAL A 67 -29.90 -6.31 -17.61
C VAL A 67 -29.58 -6.60 -16.14
N LEU A 68 -30.43 -6.13 -15.22
CA LEU A 68 -30.31 -6.34 -13.79
C LEU A 68 -30.34 -7.84 -13.43
N ASN A 69 -31.28 -8.59 -14.02
CA ASN A 69 -31.37 -10.05 -13.86
C ASN A 69 -30.20 -10.81 -14.48
N GLN A 70 -29.54 -10.25 -15.51
CA GLN A 70 -28.31 -10.82 -16.07
C GLN A 70 -27.07 -10.56 -15.21
N VAL A 71 -27.00 -9.41 -14.53
CA VAL A 71 -25.85 -9.02 -13.69
C VAL A 71 -25.96 -9.59 -12.26
N ALA A 72 -27.18 -9.76 -11.74
CA ALA A 72 -27.47 -10.33 -10.42
C ALA A 72 -26.70 -11.63 -10.08
N PRO A 73 -26.62 -12.66 -10.96
CA PRO A 73 -25.88 -13.89 -10.64
C PRO A 73 -24.35 -13.67 -10.53
N TYR A 74 -23.78 -12.69 -11.24
CA TYR A 74 -22.35 -12.36 -11.14
C TYR A 74 -22.04 -11.58 -9.87
N PHE A 75 -22.94 -10.69 -9.48
CA PHE A 75 -22.85 -9.98 -8.20
C PHE A 75 -22.92 -10.97 -7.04
N GLY A 76 -23.88 -11.91 -7.07
CA GLY A 76 -24.01 -12.97 -6.07
C GLY A 76 -22.78 -13.86 -5.96
N LYS A 77 -22.15 -14.25 -7.10
CA LYS A 77 -20.91 -15.05 -7.08
C LYS A 77 -19.72 -14.29 -6.48
N THR A 78 -19.59 -13.01 -6.78
CA THR A 78 -18.48 -12.17 -6.27
C THR A 78 -18.66 -11.92 -4.77
N VAL A 79 -19.87 -11.61 -4.32
CA VAL A 79 -20.21 -11.45 -2.90
C VAL A 79 -19.95 -12.75 -2.14
N ASN A 80 -20.45 -13.89 -2.63
CA ASN A 80 -20.19 -15.19 -2.00
C ASN A 80 -18.69 -15.55 -1.95
N SER A 81 -17.90 -15.12 -2.93
CA SER A 81 -16.45 -15.35 -2.94
C SER A 81 -15.74 -14.51 -1.87
N ILE A 82 -16.19 -13.26 -1.66
CA ILE A 82 -15.70 -12.41 -0.57
C ILE A 82 -16.11 -12.99 0.78
N ASP A 83 -17.37 -13.40 0.92
CA ASP A 83 -17.89 -14.00 2.15
C ASP A 83 -17.13 -15.28 2.51
N ASN A 84 -16.83 -16.15 1.54
CA ASN A 84 -16.00 -17.34 1.78
C ASN A 84 -14.59 -17.01 2.28
N VAL A 85 -13.99 -15.92 1.78
CA VAL A 85 -12.67 -15.46 2.25
C VAL A 85 -12.79 -14.87 3.65
N VAL A 86 -13.82 -14.08 3.92
CA VAL A 86 -14.08 -13.51 5.24
C VAL A 86 -14.33 -14.63 6.25
N ASP A 87 -15.16 -15.61 5.93
CA ASP A 87 -15.47 -16.77 6.77
C ASP A 87 -14.24 -17.65 7.02
N ALA A 88 -13.38 -17.82 6.02
CA ALA A 88 -12.09 -18.49 6.20
C ALA A 88 -11.16 -17.72 7.14
N LEU A 89 -11.24 -16.38 7.17
CA LEU A 89 -10.44 -15.52 8.04
C LEU A 89 -11.03 -15.38 9.46
N THR A 90 -12.35 -15.51 9.61
CA THR A 90 -13.10 -15.40 10.89
C THR A 90 -12.49 -16.21 12.05
N PRO A 91 -12.14 -17.52 11.92
CA PRO A 91 -11.56 -18.26 13.03
C PRO A 91 -10.20 -17.70 13.47
N TYR A 92 -9.42 -17.13 12.55
CA TYR A 92 -8.13 -16.52 12.87
C TYR A 92 -8.32 -15.19 13.61
N TYR A 93 -9.28 -14.36 13.19
CA TYR A 93 -9.66 -13.17 13.95
C TYR A 93 -10.15 -13.50 15.35
N ALA A 94 -10.92 -14.59 15.51
CA ALA A 94 -11.39 -15.02 16.82
C ALA A 94 -10.24 -15.47 17.75
N ILE A 95 -9.23 -16.19 17.21
CA ILE A 95 -8.03 -16.55 17.98
C ILE A 95 -7.23 -15.30 18.37
N PHE A 96 -7.03 -14.37 17.43
CA PHE A 96 -6.35 -13.11 17.68
C PHE A 96 -7.07 -12.27 18.75
N ALA A 97 -8.39 -12.13 18.64
CA ALA A 97 -9.22 -11.41 19.59
C ALA A 97 -9.20 -12.06 20.99
N ARG A 98 -9.14 -13.40 21.09
CA ARG A 98 -9.00 -14.08 22.39
C ARG A 98 -7.63 -13.87 23.01
N LEU A 99 -6.56 -13.88 22.20
CA LEU A 99 -5.19 -13.75 22.69
C LEU A 99 -4.87 -12.30 23.12
N LEU A 100 -5.29 -11.32 22.32
CA LEU A 100 -4.98 -9.91 22.52
C LEU A 100 -6.09 -9.11 23.21
N GLY A 101 -7.34 -9.56 23.18
CA GLY A 101 -8.48 -8.84 23.77
C GLY A 101 -8.30 -8.47 25.25
N PRO A 102 -7.84 -9.39 26.13
CA PRO A 102 -7.59 -9.06 27.53
C PRO A 102 -6.46 -8.04 27.74
N ALA A 103 -5.48 -8.01 26.84
CA ALA A 103 -4.38 -7.03 26.89
C ALA A 103 -4.82 -5.68 26.32
N LEU A 104 -5.55 -5.69 25.20
CA LEU A 104 -6.06 -4.49 24.52
C LEU A 104 -7.09 -3.74 25.36
N SER A 105 -8.00 -4.45 26.03
CA SER A 105 -8.99 -3.84 26.93
C SER A 105 -8.34 -3.13 28.13
N ARG A 106 -7.19 -3.59 28.61
CA ARG A 106 -6.40 -2.88 29.65
C ARG A 106 -5.68 -1.65 29.11
N ILE A 107 -5.42 -1.62 27.81
CA ILE A 107 -4.68 -0.55 27.12
C ILE A 107 -5.63 0.43 26.42
N GLU A 108 -6.95 0.20 26.46
CA GLU A 108 -7.97 1.00 25.76
C GLU A 108 -7.87 2.50 26.06
N GLN A 109 -7.52 2.86 27.30
CA GLN A 109 -7.28 4.25 27.73
C GLN A 109 -6.08 4.94 27.04
N TYR A 110 -5.11 4.16 26.57
CA TYR A 110 -3.85 4.60 25.94
C TYR A 110 -3.68 4.06 24.52
N LYS A 111 -4.79 3.69 23.87
CA LYS A 111 -4.78 3.00 22.58
C LYS A 111 -4.09 3.82 21.48
N GLU A 112 -4.28 5.13 21.47
CA GLU A 112 -3.76 6.02 20.43
C GLU A 112 -2.24 6.20 20.50
N GLU A 113 -1.64 6.03 21.68
CA GLU A 113 -0.19 6.11 21.85
C GLU A 113 0.47 4.72 21.85
N VAL A 114 -0.13 3.74 22.51
CA VAL A 114 0.51 2.43 22.70
C VAL A 114 0.45 1.58 21.44
N LEU A 115 -0.63 1.66 20.65
CA LEU A 115 -0.72 0.86 19.42
C LEU A 115 0.33 1.25 18.38
N PRO A 116 0.54 2.55 18.03
CA PRO A 116 1.60 2.92 17.11
C PRO A 116 2.98 2.56 17.69
N GLY A 117 3.17 2.72 19.01
CA GLY A 117 4.42 2.33 19.68
C GLY A 117 4.73 0.85 19.52
N LEU A 118 3.75 -0.02 19.80
CA LEU A 118 3.86 -1.46 19.64
C LEU A 118 4.06 -1.86 18.18
N PHE A 119 3.34 -1.23 17.25
CA PHE A 119 3.52 -1.44 15.82
C PHE A 119 4.94 -1.05 15.37
N GLY A 120 5.45 0.09 15.84
CA GLY A 120 6.82 0.53 15.63
C GLY A 120 7.82 -0.49 16.15
N LEU A 121 7.61 -1.01 17.36
CA LEU A 121 8.43 -2.07 17.96
C LEU A 121 8.40 -3.36 17.12
N CYS A 122 7.23 -3.76 16.64
CA CYS A 122 7.10 -4.90 15.72
C CYS A 122 7.90 -4.67 14.44
N LEU A 123 7.85 -3.46 13.86
CA LEU A 123 8.60 -3.12 12.66
C LEU A 123 10.13 -3.10 12.92
N VAL A 124 10.58 -2.68 14.11
CA VAL A 124 11.99 -2.70 14.54
C VAL A 124 12.56 -4.11 14.61
N PHE A 125 11.77 -5.09 15.06
CA PHE A 125 12.25 -6.47 15.27
C PHE A 125 11.86 -7.44 14.18
N PHE A 126 10.86 -7.12 13.38
CA PHE A 126 10.29 -8.05 12.40
C PHE A 126 10.04 -7.44 11.02
N GLY A 127 10.36 -6.16 10.80
CA GLY A 127 10.09 -5.47 9.54
C GLY A 127 10.76 -6.11 8.32
N GLY A 128 11.92 -6.72 8.49
CA GLY A 128 12.63 -7.43 7.42
C GLY A 128 11.92 -8.69 6.91
N HIS A 129 11.00 -9.27 7.70
CA HIS A 129 10.23 -10.45 7.28
C HIS A 129 9.12 -10.12 6.28
N PHE A 130 8.75 -8.84 6.10
CA PHE A 130 7.61 -8.42 5.27
C PHE A 130 8.00 -7.36 4.22
N PRO A 131 8.98 -7.63 3.33
CA PRO A 131 9.45 -6.67 2.33
C PRO A 131 8.39 -6.19 1.35
N ALA A 132 7.57 -7.08 0.80
CA ALA A 132 6.52 -6.74 -0.15
C ALA A 132 5.42 -5.90 0.52
N THR A 133 4.99 -6.28 1.72
CA THR A 133 3.98 -5.52 2.49
C THR A 133 4.50 -4.14 2.85
N LEU A 134 5.74 -4.04 3.35
CA LEU A 134 6.32 -2.75 3.73
C LEU A 134 6.52 -1.85 2.51
N ALA A 135 6.97 -2.42 1.39
CA ALA A 135 7.08 -1.71 0.13
C ALA A 135 5.71 -1.29 -0.41
N ALA A 136 4.67 -2.11 -0.26
CA ALA A 136 3.31 -1.80 -0.71
C ALA A 136 2.71 -0.65 0.09
N VAL A 137 2.84 -0.69 1.42
CA VAL A 137 2.40 0.39 2.31
C VAL A 137 3.15 1.68 1.99
N GLU A 138 4.46 1.62 1.75
CA GLU A 138 5.22 2.83 1.42
C GLU A 138 4.85 3.38 0.05
N SER A 139 4.72 2.52 -0.97
CA SER A 139 4.26 2.95 -2.29
C SER A 139 2.85 3.53 -2.24
N PHE A 140 1.94 2.96 -1.43
CA PHE A 140 0.61 3.53 -1.23
C PHE A 140 0.67 4.91 -0.56
N ARG A 141 1.55 5.05 0.44
CA ARG A 141 1.78 6.32 1.13
C ARG A 141 2.30 7.40 0.19
N THR A 142 3.25 7.05 -0.68
CA THR A 142 3.89 7.99 -1.60
C THR A 142 3.00 8.36 -2.78
N PHE A 143 2.28 7.40 -3.38
CA PHE A 143 1.62 7.63 -4.67
C PHE A 143 0.10 7.74 -4.62
N ALA A 144 -0.54 7.20 -3.58
CA ALA A 144 -1.97 6.91 -3.65
C ALA A 144 -2.81 7.47 -2.50
N THR A 145 -2.22 7.86 -1.38
CA THR A 145 -2.98 8.12 -0.14
C THR A 145 -4.00 9.24 -0.28
N GLU A 146 -3.59 10.45 -0.65
CA GLU A 146 -4.50 11.60 -0.71
C GLU A 146 -5.64 11.38 -1.70
N LYS A 147 -5.32 10.94 -2.93
CA LYS A 147 -6.31 10.68 -3.96
C LYS A 147 -7.27 9.56 -3.57
N THR A 148 -6.75 8.47 -3.00
CA THR A 148 -7.59 7.34 -2.57
C THR A 148 -8.51 7.75 -1.44
N LEU A 149 -8.02 8.52 -0.46
CA LEU A 149 -8.85 9.00 0.65
C LEU A 149 -9.98 9.89 0.16
N SER A 150 -9.72 10.79 -0.79
CA SER A 150 -10.76 11.61 -1.42
C SER A 150 -11.79 10.75 -2.17
N CYS A 151 -11.35 9.76 -2.95
CA CYS A 151 -12.25 8.84 -3.65
C CYS A 151 -13.08 7.99 -2.68
N VAL A 152 -12.48 7.48 -1.60
CA VAL A 152 -13.19 6.71 -0.57
C VAL A 152 -14.18 7.60 0.19
N HIS A 153 -13.81 8.83 0.49
CA HIS A 153 -14.70 9.80 1.12
C HIS A 153 -15.91 10.08 0.22
N GLU A 154 -15.70 10.28 -1.08
CA GLU A 154 -16.79 10.47 -2.04
C GLU A 154 -17.68 9.23 -2.12
N LEU A 155 -17.11 8.03 -2.17
CA LEU A 155 -17.88 6.78 -2.19
C LEU A 155 -18.69 6.58 -0.90
N CYS A 156 -18.11 6.93 0.26
CA CYS A 156 -18.82 6.94 1.54
C CYS A 156 -19.97 7.95 1.55
N HIS A 157 -19.75 9.13 0.98
CA HIS A 157 -20.77 10.18 0.88
C HIS A 157 -21.94 9.73 -0.01
N GLN A 158 -21.67 9.17 -1.18
CA GLN A 158 -22.69 8.60 -2.07
C GLN A 158 -23.41 7.40 -1.41
N GLY A 159 -22.67 6.52 -0.74
CA GLY A 159 -23.24 5.39 -0.02
C GLY A 159 -24.15 5.80 1.15
N ARG A 160 -23.81 6.88 1.86
CA ARG A 160 -24.68 7.46 2.90
C ARG A 160 -25.97 8.01 2.30
N ARG A 161 -25.91 8.71 1.16
CA ARG A 161 -27.11 9.19 0.45
C ARG A 161 -28.02 8.04 0.05
N ALA A 162 -27.45 6.99 -0.54
CA ALA A 162 -28.22 5.80 -0.90
C ALA A 162 -28.88 5.15 0.31
N ARG A 163 -28.16 5.04 1.43
CA ARG A 163 -28.72 4.49 2.67
C ARG A 163 -29.87 5.32 3.22
N LEU A 164 -29.75 6.65 3.21
CA LEU A 164 -30.82 7.55 3.67
C LEU A 164 -32.06 7.41 2.79
N SER A 165 -31.90 7.39 1.47
CA SER A 165 -33.02 7.16 0.56
C SER A 165 -33.68 5.79 0.78
N ILE A 166 -32.91 4.74 1.06
CA ILE A 166 -33.47 3.42 1.39
C ILE A 166 -34.28 3.48 2.69
N GLU A 167 -33.79 4.22 3.70
CA GLU A 167 -34.51 4.38 4.96
C GLU A 167 -35.80 5.18 4.80
N GLU A 168 -35.80 6.18 3.93
CA GLU A 168 -36.99 6.94 3.54
C GLU A 168 -37.99 6.07 2.77
N ASP A 169 -37.54 5.28 1.80
CA ASP A 169 -38.39 4.35 1.03
C ASP A 169 -39.02 3.26 1.92
N ASN A 170 -38.27 2.75 2.91
CA ASN A 170 -38.78 1.78 3.88
C ASN A 170 -39.88 2.35 4.81
N ARG A 171 -40.08 3.67 4.84
CA ARG A 171 -41.13 4.33 5.64
C ARG A 171 -42.37 4.69 4.82
N LEU A 172 -42.31 4.56 3.50
CA LEU A 172 -43.43 4.89 2.62
C LEU A 172 -44.46 3.74 2.66
N ASP A 173 -45.68 4.12 3.03
CA ASP A 173 -46.91 3.32 2.95
C ASP A 173 -47.85 4.13 2.05
N LEU A 174 -47.76 3.87 0.73
CA LEU A 174 -48.48 4.66 -0.28
C LEU A 174 -49.95 4.27 -0.37
N ASP A 175 -50.30 3.03 -0.03
CA ASP A 175 -51.67 2.52 -0.09
C ASP A 175 -52.42 2.67 1.25
N LYS A 176 -51.73 3.12 2.30
CA LYS A 176 -52.23 3.37 3.67
C LYS A 176 -52.80 2.12 4.31
N ASN A 177 -52.29 0.96 3.96
CA ASN A 177 -52.75 -0.30 4.51
C ASN A 177 -52.13 -0.62 5.89
N GLY A 178 -51.19 0.21 6.36
CA GLY A 178 -50.52 0.09 7.65
C GLY A 178 -49.26 -0.78 7.61
N ILE A 179 -48.86 -1.27 6.44
CA ILE A 179 -47.65 -2.04 6.16
C ILE A 179 -46.81 -1.26 5.15
N PRO A 180 -45.49 -1.08 5.35
CA PRO A 180 -44.65 -0.41 4.35
C PRO A 180 -44.62 -1.18 3.02
N ASP A 181 -44.69 -0.47 1.89
CA ASP A 181 -44.75 -1.08 0.54
C ASP A 181 -43.57 -2.04 0.26
N VAL A 182 -42.42 -1.78 0.91
CA VAL A 182 -41.20 -2.59 0.76
C VAL A 182 -41.35 -3.99 1.36
N ASP A 183 -42.21 -4.16 2.36
CA ASP A 183 -42.46 -5.42 3.05
C ASP A 183 -43.51 -6.30 2.39
N GLU A 184 -44.22 -5.79 1.38
CA GLU A 184 -45.19 -6.53 0.58
C GLU A 184 -44.57 -7.20 -0.65
N LEU A 185 -43.42 -6.71 -1.10
CA LEU A 185 -42.72 -7.18 -2.30
C LEU A 185 -42.08 -8.56 -2.09
N GLY A 186 -41.97 -9.34 -3.17
CA GLY A 186 -41.20 -10.59 -3.19
C GLY A 186 -39.69 -10.36 -3.00
N SER A 187 -38.93 -11.36 -2.55
CA SER A 187 -37.49 -11.20 -2.23
C SER A 187 -36.65 -10.66 -3.40
N ASN A 188 -36.94 -11.10 -4.64
CA ASN A 188 -36.22 -10.62 -5.83
C ASN A 188 -36.62 -9.19 -6.21
N GLU A 189 -37.91 -8.85 -6.10
CA GLU A 189 -38.41 -7.49 -6.39
C GLU A 189 -37.87 -6.47 -5.38
N ARG A 190 -37.70 -6.86 -4.11
CA ARG A 190 -37.04 -6.01 -3.09
C ARG A 190 -35.61 -5.66 -3.47
N VAL A 191 -34.85 -6.62 -4.01
CA VAL A 191 -33.46 -6.38 -4.45
C VAL A 191 -33.44 -5.44 -5.66
N SER A 192 -34.31 -5.66 -6.64
CA SER A 192 -34.43 -4.78 -7.81
C SER A 192 -34.84 -3.36 -7.43
N ARG A 193 -35.83 -3.18 -6.56
CA ARG A 193 -36.25 -1.86 -6.03
C ARG A 193 -35.12 -1.18 -5.29
N ARG A 194 -34.42 -1.89 -4.39
CA ARG A 194 -33.28 -1.33 -3.66
C ARG A 194 -32.14 -0.93 -4.58
N LEU A 195 -31.80 -1.74 -5.59
CA LEU A 195 -30.75 -1.37 -6.53
C LEU A 195 -31.15 -0.14 -7.35
N LEU A 196 -32.39 -0.10 -7.85
CA LEU A 196 -32.90 1.03 -8.60
C LEU A 196 -32.87 2.32 -7.77
N LEU A 197 -33.25 2.22 -6.50
CA LEU A 197 -33.21 3.34 -5.57
C LEU A 197 -31.76 3.79 -5.25
N VAL A 198 -30.82 2.86 -5.10
CA VAL A 198 -29.39 3.18 -4.97
C VAL A 198 -28.88 3.91 -6.22
N LEU A 199 -29.27 3.46 -7.41
CA LEU A 199 -28.87 4.09 -8.66
C LEU A 199 -29.50 5.48 -8.86
N GLN A 200 -30.73 5.71 -8.38
CA GLN A 200 -31.39 7.01 -8.43
C GLN A 200 -30.83 8.01 -7.42
N SER A 201 -30.41 7.53 -6.25
CA SER A 201 -29.92 8.38 -5.14
C SER A 201 -28.42 8.72 -5.23
N THR A 202 -27.66 8.03 -6.09
CA THR A 202 -26.23 8.23 -6.26
C THR A 202 -25.89 8.92 -7.57
N GLU A 203 -24.81 9.71 -7.56
CA GLU A 203 -24.28 10.35 -8.76
C GLU A 203 -23.35 9.38 -9.51
N PRO A 204 -23.73 8.87 -10.71
CA PRO A 204 -22.99 7.80 -11.37
C PRO A 204 -21.57 8.22 -11.77
N GLU A 205 -21.39 9.48 -12.19
CA GLU A 205 -20.07 10.00 -12.55
C GLU A 205 -19.11 10.03 -11.35
N LYS A 206 -19.59 10.47 -10.18
CA LYS A 206 -18.77 10.53 -8.96
C LYS A 206 -18.40 9.14 -8.46
N VAL A 207 -19.33 8.18 -8.51
CA VAL A 207 -19.05 6.78 -8.15
C VAL A 207 -18.03 6.18 -9.13
N ASN A 208 -18.21 6.38 -10.42
CA ASN A 208 -17.30 5.88 -11.45
C ASN A 208 -15.89 6.49 -11.32
N GLU A 209 -15.79 7.81 -11.10
CA GLU A 209 -14.52 8.50 -10.89
C GLU A 209 -13.82 8.01 -9.61
N ALA A 210 -14.56 7.84 -8.51
CA ALA A 210 -14.02 7.29 -7.27
C ALA A 210 -13.48 5.86 -7.45
N LEU A 211 -14.23 4.99 -8.13
CA LEU A 211 -13.80 3.62 -8.43
C LEU A 211 -12.56 3.59 -9.33
N LYS A 212 -12.52 4.42 -10.38
CA LYS A 212 -11.34 4.59 -11.25
C LYS A 212 -10.13 5.08 -10.46
N GLY A 213 -10.33 6.02 -9.54
CA GLY A 213 -9.28 6.53 -8.66
C GLY A 213 -8.68 5.45 -7.76
N ILE A 214 -9.52 4.64 -7.12
CA ILE A 214 -9.09 3.50 -6.28
C ILE A 214 -8.36 2.45 -7.13
N ALA A 215 -8.88 2.10 -8.31
CA ALA A 215 -8.24 1.14 -9.21
C ALA A 215 -6.89 1.64 -9.74
N ALA A 216 -6.78 2.93 -10.04
CA ALA A 216 -5.53 3.56 -10.46
C ALA A 216 -4.49 3.54 -9.33
N ALA A 217 -4.91 3.84 -8.09
CA ALA A 217 -4.07 3.74 -6.90
C ALA A 217 -3.53 2.32 -6.68
N LEU A 218 -4.39 1.30 -6.77
CA LEU A 218 -3.98 -0.10 -6.67
C LEU A 218 -2.98 -0.48 -7.78
N THR A 219 -3.26 -0.06 -9.02
CA THR A 219 -2.38 -0.31 -10.15
C THR A 219 -1.00 0.34 -9.95
N ALA A 220 -0.96 1.57 -9.42
CA ALA A 220 0.28 2.28 -9.12
C ALA A 220 1.14 1.55 -8.07
N VAL A 221 0.51 1.03 -7.00
CA VAL A 221 1.22 0.25 -5.98
C VAL A 221 1.80 -1.05 -6.57
N VAL A 222 1.00 -1.79 -7.34
CA VAL A 222 1.45 -3.03 -7.99
C VAL A 222 2.57 -2.77 -8.99
N ALA A 223 2.47 -1.71 -9.78
CA ALA A 223 3.52 -1.30 -10.71
C ALA A 223 4.82 -0.95 -9.97
N SER A 224 4.74 -0.21 -8.87
CA SER A 224 5.90 0.15 -8.04
C SER A 224 6.59 -1.10 -7.45
N LEU A 225 5.80 -2.08 -6.99
CA LEU A 225 6.33 -3.34 -6.47
C LEU A 225 7.05 -4.16 -7.56
N ARG A 226 6.48 -4.23 -8.76
CA ARG A 226 7.09 -4.89 -9.92
C ARG A 226 8.38 -4.22 -10.34
N LEU A 227 8.41 -2.89 -10.36
CA LEU A 227 9.62 -2.14 -10.68
C LEU A 227 10.76 -2.47 -9.70
N LYS A 228 10.45 -2.57 -8.40
CA LYS A 228 11.43 -2.99 -7.38
C LYS A 228 11.95 -4.40 -7.63
N LEU A 229 11.06 -5.36 -7.91
CA LEU A 229 11.46 -6.74 -8.22
C LEU A 229 12.35 -6.80 -9.47
N ALA A 230 11.97 -6.11 -10.54
CA ALA A 230 12.73 -6.05 -11.78
C ALA A 230 14.12 -5.44 -11.55
N HIS A 231 14.20 -4.35 -10.78
CA HIS A 231 15.47 -3.72 -10.43
C HIS A 231 16.39 -4.65 -9.65
N THR A 232 15.88 -5.35 -8.62
CA THR A 232 16.67 -6.34 -7.86
C THR A 232 17.15 -7.49 -8.75
N SER A 233 16.30 -7.97 -9.67
CA SER A 233 16.68 -9.02 -10.62
C SER A 233 17.78 -8.57 -11.58
N THR A 234 17.66 -7.37 -12.16
CA THR A 234 18.68 -6.80 -13.06
C THR A 234 20.02 -6.63 -12.34
N LEU A 235 19.99 -6.13 -11.10
CA LEU A 235 21.19 -5.99 -10.28
C LEU A 235 21.84 -7.36 -10.01
N GLY A 236 21.05 -8.39 -9.70
CA GLY A 236 21.55 -9.75 -9.52
C GLY A 236 22.21 -10.32 -10.78
N CYS A 237 21.59 -10.15 -11.95
CA CYS A 237 22.14 -10.57 -13.23
C CYS A 237 23.47 -9.87 -13.56
N ASN A 238 23.52 -8.54 -13.38
CA ASN A 238 24.72 -7.74 -13.65
C ASN A 238 25.86 -8.07 -12.68
N LEU A 239 25.55 -8.34 -11.42
CA LEU A 239 26.53 -8.79 -10.44
C LEU A 239 27.06 -10.18 -10.79
N GLY A 240 26.18 -11.09 -11.25
CA GLY A 240 26.55 -12.44 -11.64
C GLY A 240 27.43 -12.49 -12.89
N SER A 241 27.15 -11.68 -13.91
CA SER A 241 28.01 -11.59 -15.09
C SER A 241 29.40 -11.04 -14.75
N SER A 242 29.46 -10.01 -13.91
CA SER A 242 30.71 -9.43 -13.42
C SER A 242 31.53 -10.43 -12.62
N LEU A 243 30.90 -11.12 -11.67
CA LEU A 243 31.55 -12.14 -10.85
C LEU A 243 31.98 -13.35 -11.69
N SER A 244 31.21 -13.74 -12.71
CA SER A 244 31.59 -14.85 -13.61
C SER A 244 32.86 -14.54 -14.38
N THR A 245 33.02 -13.31 -14.87
CA THR A 245 34.24 -12.88 -15.57
C THR A 245 35.47 -12.95 -14.66
N ALA A 246 35.31 -12.55 -13.40
CA ALA A 246 36.39 -12.61 -12.40
C ALA A 246 36.75 -14.05 -11.99
N VAL A 247 35.75 -14.92 -11.79
CA VAL A 247 35.94 -16.28 -11.29
C VAL A 247 36.35 -17.27 -12.40
N VAL A 248 35.86 -17.09 -13.62
CA VAL A 248 36.13 -18.00 -14.74
C VAL A 248 37.62 -18.11 -15.04
N SER A 249 38.38 -17.01 -14.95
CA SER A 249 39.83 -17.00 -15.22
C SER A 249 40.63 -17.86 -14.24
N SER A 250 40.15 -17.99 -13.00
CA SER A 250 40.88 -18.68 -11.93
C SER A 250 40.33 -20.09 -11.68
N LEU A 251 39.01 -20.28 -11.74
CA LEU A 251 38.35 -21.52 -11.33
C LEU A 251 38.23 -22.55 -12.46
N VAL A 252 38.05 -22.11 -13.72
CA VAL A 252 37.91 -23.02 -14.87
C VAL A 252 39.16 -23.88 -15.09
N PRO A 253 40.41 -23.35 -15.13
CA PRO A 253 41.58 -24.19 -15.37
C PRO A 253 41.80 -25.24 -14.26
N THR A 254 41.44 -24.93 -13.01
CA THR A 254 41.51 -25.87 -11.89
C THR A 254 40.45 -26.97 -11.98
N LEU A 255 39.26 -26.66 -12.50
CA LEU A 255 38.19 -27.66 -12.68
C LEU A 255 38.45 -28.54 -13.91
N GLU A 256 38.95 -27.98 -15.01
CA GLU A 256 39.25 -28.72 -16.24
C GLU A 256 40.36 -29.77 -16.05
N SER A 257 41.27 -29.59 -15.09
CA SER A 257 42.30 -30.59 -14.77
C SER A 257 41.77 -31.80 -14.00
N SER A 258 40.59 -31.68 -13.40
CA SER A 258 40.00 -32.72 -12.53
C SER A 258 38.88 -33.51 -13.22
N VAL A 259 38.52 -33.16 -14.45
CA VAL A 259 37.33 -33.66 -15.15
C VAL A 259 37.72 -34.23 -16.52
N ASP A 260 37.10 -35.35 -16.91
CA ASP A 260 37.32 -35.99 -18.21
C ASP A 260 37.00 -35.07 -19.39
N ASP A 261 37.70 -35.30 -20.51
CA ASP A 261 37.60 -34.49 -21.74
C ASP A 261 36.17 -34.32 -22.26
N VAL A 262 35.30 -35.31 -22.01
CA VAL A 262 33.89 -35.31 -22.43
C VAL A 262 33.09 -34.16 -21.77
N TYR A 263 33.43 -33.76 -20.55
CA TYR A 263 32.65 -32.78 -19.79
C TYR A 263 33.27 -31.37 -19.77
N LYS A 264 34.51 -31.19 -20.25
CA LYS A 264 35.19 -29.88 -20.29
C LYS A 264 34.34 -28.74 -20.91
N PRO A 265 33.57 -28.95 -22.00
CA PRO A 265 32.71 -27.89 -22.55
C PRO A 265 31.62 -27.38 -21.58
N TRP A 266 31.17 -28.24 -20.66
CA TRP A 266 30.14 -27.91 -19.67
C TRP A 266 30.68 -27.16 -18.46
N VAL A 267 31.98 -27.29 -18.15
CA VAL A 267 32.62 -26.67 -16.99
C VAL A 267 32.44 -25.15 -17.01
N LYS A 268 32.76 -24.50 -18.13
CA LYS A 268 32.63 -23.05 -18.27
C LYS A 268 31.18 -22.58 -18.07
N HIS A 269 30.22 -23.30 -18.65
CA HIS A 269 28.79 -22.98 -18.52
C HIS A 269 28.29 -23.20 -17.10
N GLY A 270 28.72 -24.29 -16.44
CA GLY A 270 28.37 -24.60 -15.06
C GLY A 270 28.90 -23.57 -14.08
N VAL A 271 30.17 -23.15 -14.24
CA VAL A 271 30.77 -22.09 -13.41
C VAL A 271 30.02 -20.77 -13.61
N ALA A 272 29.77 -20.35 -14.85
CA ALA A 272 29.04 -19.12 -15.13
C ALA A 272 27.61 -19.13 -14.55
N TYR A 273 26.89 -20.24 -14.73
CA TYR A 273 25.54 -20.40 -14.19
C TYR A 273 25.52 -20.42 -12.66
N SER A 274 26.43 -21.15 -12.02
CA SER A 274 26.53 -21.20 -10.54
C SER A 274 26.79 -19.82 -9.95
N CYS A 275 27.66 -19.05 -10.62
CA CYS A 275 27.96 -17.68 -10.26
C CYS A 275 26.72 -16.77 -10.36
N GLN A 276 25.92 -16.92 -11.42
CA GLN A 276 24.66 -16.19 -11.56
C GLN A 276 23.66 -16.52 -10.44
N VAL A 277 23.51 -17.81 -10.09
CA VAL A 277 22.62 -18.25 -9.02
C VAL A 277 23.07 -17.67 -7.66
N ILE A 278 24.38 -17.67 -7.39
CA ILE A 278 24.94 -17.07 -6.17
C ILE A 278 24.68 -15.56 -6.13
N ALA A 279 24.93 -14.86 -7.23
CA ALA A 279 24.71 -13.41 -7.31
C ALA A 279 23.23 -13.04 -7.16
N MET A 280 22.32 -13.81 -7.76
CA MET A 280 20.88 -13.62 -7.58
C MET A 280 20.45 -13.86 -6.12
N SER A 281 20.96 -14.92 -5.50
CA SER A 281 20.70 -15.23 -4.09
C SER A 281 21.20 -14.10 -3.18
N LEU A 282 22.38 -13.56 -3.46
CA LEU A 282 22.95 -12.43 -2.73
C LEU A 282 22.13 -11.15 -2.92
N ALA A 283 21.66 -10.88 -4.14
CA ALA A 283 20.80 -9.73 -4.42
C ALA A 283 19.48 -9.79 -3.64
N TRP A 284 18.83 -10.95 -3.58
CA TRP A 284 17.62 -11.15 -2.77
C TRP A 284 17.91 -11.02 -1.27
N TRP A 285 19.05 -11.52 -0.79
CA TRP A 285 19.47 -11.35 0.60
C TRP A 285 19.71 -9.86 0.94
N MET A 286 20.38 -9.12 0.05
CA MET A 286 20.61 -7.68 0.21
C MET A 286 19.30 -6.89 0.21
N GLN A 287 18.35 -7.24 -0.65
CA GLN A 287 17.02 -6.61 -0.66
C GLN A 287 16.29 -6.79 0.67
N ARG A 288 16.40 -7.98 1.29
CA ARG A 288 15.85 -8.24 2.62
C ARG A 288 16.58 -7.46 3.71
N LEU A 289 17.90 -7.34 3.61
CA LEU A 289 18.69 -6.52 4.53
C LEU A 289 18.27 -5.05 4.47
N LEU A 290 18.12 -4.48 3.27
CA LEU A 290 17.65 -3.10 3.08
C LEU A 290 16.27 -2.88 3.70
N THR A 291 15.37 -3.85 3.53
CA THR A 291 14.05 -3.82 4.15
C THR A 291 14.13 -3.83 5.68
N ALA A 292 14.99 -4.69 6.25
CA ALA A 292 15.20 -4.77 7.70
C ALA A 292 15.74 -3.44 8.25
N VAL A 293 16.69 -2.82 7.54
CA VAL A 293 17.25 -1.51 7.88
C VAL A 293 16.17 -0.42 7.85
N TYR A 294 15.42 -0.33 6.75
CA TYR A 294 14.35 0.64 6.60
C TYR A 294 13.24 0.46 7.65
N GLY A 295 12.80 -0.78 7.88
CA GLY A 295 11.84 -1.12 8.93
C GLY A 295 12.35 -0.80 10.33
N GLY A 296 13.64 -1.06 10.59
CA GLY A 296 14.34 -0.70 11.82
C GLY A 296 14.25 0.79 12.14
N PHE A 297 14.65 1.63 11.19
CA PHE A 297 14.61 3.10 11.36
C PHE A 297 13.19 3.65 11.43
N LYS A 298 12.31 3.22 10.53
CA LYS A 298 10.92 3.69 10.52
C LYS A 298 10.18 3.26 11.79
N GLY A 299 10.39 2.02 12.21
CA GLY A 299 9.78 1.46 13.40
C GLY A 299 10.28 2.13 14.68
N SER A 300 11.59 2.41 14.77
CA SER A 300 12.15 3.04 15.96
C SER A 300 11.64 4.47 16.10
N LYS A 301 11.55 5.22 15.00
CA LYS A 301 10.96 6.56 14.99
C LYS A 301 9.52 6.53 15.48
N ILE A 302 8.67 5.66 14.92
CA ILE A 302 7.27 5.52 15.34
C ILE A 302 7.19 5.15 16.83
N CYS A 303 8.03 4.22 17.29
CA CYS A 303 8.07 3.77 18.68
C CYS A 303 8.43 4.90 19.64
N VAL A 304 9.49 5.66 19.33
CA VAL A 304 9.97 6.77 20.14
C VAL A 304 8.96 7.91 20.15
N ASP A 305 8.42 8.30 18.99
CA ASP A 305 7.39 9.34 18.87
C ASP A 305 6.15 8.99 19.72
N SER A 306 5.74 7.72 19.70
CA SER A 306 4.62 7.23 20.49
C SER A 306 4.90 7.27 21.99
N LEU A 307 6.11 6.91 22.40
CA LEU A 307 6.54 6.97 23.79
C LEU A 307 6.61 8.43 24.30
N LEU A 308 7.07 9.36 23.47
CA LEU A 308 7.10 10.78 23.80
C LEU A 308 5.70 11.36 23.94
N ARG A 309 4.76 11.02 23.05
CA ARG A 309 3.35 11.41 23.18
C ARG A 309 2.73 10.87 24.48
N TYR A 310 3.05 9.63 24.85
CA TYR A 310 2.62 9.07 26.13
C TYR A 310 3.22 9.83 27.32
N ALA A 311 4.51 10.18 27.27
CA ALA A 311 5.18 10.96 28.31
C ALA A 311 4.62 12.38 28.45
N GLN A 312 4.28 13.03 27.32
CA GLN A 312 3.61 14.33 27.29
C GLN A 312 2.23 14.25 27.96
N ARG A 313 1.42 13.24 27.66
CA ARG A 313 0.10 13.06 28.29
C ARG A 313 0.19 12.87 29.82
N LYS A 314 1.28 12.29 30.32
CA LYS A 314 1.55 12.14 31.76
C LYS A 314 2.13 13.40 32.42
N GLY A 315 2.41 14.45 31.66
CA GLY A 315 2.96 15.71 32.15
C GLY A 315 4.48 15.67 32.41
N TYR A 316 5.20 14.67 31.89
CA TYR A 316 6.67 14.63 32.00
C TYR A 316 7.35 15.58 31.01
N ILE A 317 6.66 15.94 29.92
CA ILE A 317 7.17 16.79 28.84
C ILE A 317 6.11 17.83 28.52
N ASN A 318 6.51 19.11 28.49
CA ASN A 318 5.60 20.21 28.16
C ASN A 318 5.56 20.50 26.66
N ASP A 319 6.67 20.30 25.96
CA ASP A 319 6.81 20.58 24.54
C ASP A 319 7.38 19.35 23.79
N LEU A 320 6.57 18.79 22.90
CA LEU A 320 6.92 17.59 22.15
C LEU A 320 7.91 17.88 21.02
N GLU A 321 7.79 19.05 20.37
CA GLU A 321 8.57 19.37 19.17
C GLU A 321 10.03 19.65 19.51
N SER A 322 10.29 20.37 20.61
CA SER A 322 11.67 20.59 21.09
C SER A 322 12.36 19.30 21.52
N VAL A 323 11.63 18.36 22.13
CA VAL A 323 12.20 17.08 22.57
C VAL A 323 12.43 16.12 21.40
N GLN A 324 11.55 16.11 20.39
CA GLN A 324 11.76 15.30 19.18
C GLN A 324 13.02 15.73 18.40
N GLY A 325 13.35 17.02 18.44
CA GLY A 325 14.57 17.57 17.85
C GLY A 325 15.84 17.37 18.69
N ASP A 326 15.73 16.90 19.93
CA ASP A 326 16.88 16.70 20.81
C ASP A 326 17.78 15.57 20.28
N SER A 327 19.08 15.84 20.22
CA SER A 327 20.11 14.86 19.85
C SER A 327 19.99 13.58 20.67
N ARG A 328 19.61 13.65 21.95
CA ARG A 328 19.46 12.47 22.82
C ARG A 328 18.37 11.52 22.34
N VAL A 329 17.23 12.06 21.90
CA VAL A 329 16.11 11.29 21.36
C VAL A 329 16.48 10.68 20.01
N LEU A 330 17.20 11.43 19.18
CA LEU A 330 17.75 10.92 17.92
C LEU A 330 18.71 9.74 18.16
N TYR A 331 19.65 9.88 19.10
CA TYR A 331 20.56 8.79 19.49
C TYR A 331 19.79 7.59 20.03
N GLY A 332 18.78 7.79 20.87
CA GLY A 332 17.92 6.70 21.35
C GLY A 332 17.21 5.97 20.20
N THR A 333 16.71 6.72 19.22
CA THR A 333 16.06 6.17 18.02
C THR A 333 17.03 5.35 17.16
N MET A 334 18.27 5.82 16.99
CA MET A 334 19.32 5.11 16.26
C MET A 334 19.78 3.84 16.99
N VAL A 335 19.93 3.90 18.32
CA VAL A 335 20.29 2.73 19.15
C VAL A 335 19.21 1.66 19.07
N LEU A 336 17.93 2.05 19.18
CA LEU A 336 16.81 1.11 19.05
C LEU A 336 16.75 0.49 17.65
N ALA A 337 16.93 1.29 16.59
CA ALA A 337 17.02 0.78 15.22
C ALA A 337 18.18 -0.20 15.07
N GLY A 338 19.39 0.17 15.50
CA GLY A 338 20.59 -0.66 15.40
C GLY A 338 20.45 -1.99 16.15
N LEU A 339 19.85 -1.98 17.34
CA LEU A 339 19.58 -3.18 18.12
C LEU A 339 18.56 -4.09 17.41
N GLY A 340 17.47 -3.51 16.89
CA GLY A 340 16.47 -4.25 16.11
C GLY A 340 17.04 -4.88 14.84
N ILE A 341 17.77 -4.09 14.05
CA ILE A 341 18.42 -4.53 12.81
C ILE A 341 19.44 -5.64 13.12
N SER A 342 20.29 -5.45 14.13
CA SER A 342 21.29 -6.45 14.51
C SER A 342 20.66 -7.78 14.91
N LEU A 343 19.53 -7.73 15.63
CA LEU A 343 18.79 -8.92 16.01
C LEU A 343 18.10 -9.59 14.82
N GLN A 344 17.53 -8.82 13.89
CA GLN A 344 16.95 -9.33 12.64
C GLN A 344 18.00 -10.05 11.79
N VAL A 345 19.19 -9.46 11.62
CA VAL A 345 20.29 -10.05 10.85
C VAL A 345 20.81 -11.31 11.53
N ARG A 346 21.02 -11.30 12.85
CA ARG A 346 21.52 -12.46 13.61
C ARG A 346 20.55 -13.64 13.61
N ARG A 347 19.23 -13.39 13.70
CA ARG A 347 18.21 -14.46 13.71
C ARG A 347 17.93 -15.04 12.32
N GLY A 348 18.41 -14.37 11.28
CA GLY A 348 18.06 -14.69 9.91
C GLY A 348 16.68 -14.10 9.56
N VAL A 349 16.63 -13.38 8.44
CA VAL A 349 15.43 -12.66 8.00
C VAL A 349 14.35 -13.61 7.46
N GLU A 350 14.60 -14.93 7.42
CA GLU A 350 13.72 -15.89 6.73
C GLU A 350 12.75 -16.63 7.65
N ARG A 351 13.13 -16.89 8.90
CA ARG A 351 12.36 -17.77 9.79
C ARG A 351 11.96 -17.01 11.05
N MET A 352 10.69 -16.62 11.10
CA MET A 352 10.11 -16.05 12.31
C MET A 352 9.95 -17.16 13.37
N PRO A 353 10.51 -17.01 14.59
CA PRO A 353 10.41 -18.02 15.63
C PRO A 353 8.98 -18.16 16.15
N PHE A 354 8.61 -19.37 16.57
CA PHE A 354 7.38 -19.61 17.34
C PHE A 354 7.47 -18.87 18.69
N PRO A 355 6.42 -18.18 19.17
CA PRO A 355 5.04 -18.12 18.64
C PRO A 355 4.75 -16.93 17.71
N PHE A 356 5.73 -16.07 17.43
CA PHE A 356 5.51 -14.85 16.62
C PHE A 356 4.97 -15.16 15.22
N ASN A 357 5.39 -16.30 14.64
CA ASN A 357 4.84 -16.75 13.36
C ASN A 357 3.30 -16.85 13.38
N LEU A 358 2.70 -17.27 14.50
CA LEU A 358 1.24 -17.36 14.63
C LEU A 358 0.59 -15.98 14.76
N ILE A 359 1.22 -15.09 15.52
CA ILE A 359 0.72 -13.72 15.76
C ILE A 359 0.73 -12.91 14.46
N PHE A 360 1.79 -13.04 13.66
CA PHE A 360 1.95 -12.33 12.39
C PHE A 360 1.40 -13.11 11.18
N MET A 361 0.61 -14.16 11.38
CA MET A 361 -0.02 -14.91 10.29
C MET A 361 -0.78 -14.01 9.30
N PRO A 362 -1.61 -13.03 9.73
CA PRO A 362 -2.30 -12.16 8.79
C PRO A 362 -1.35 -11.37 7.90
N ALA A 363 -0.26 -10.83 8.47
CA ALA A 363 0.76 -10.11 7.71
C ALA A 363 1.50 -11.05 6.74
N ARG A 364 1.72 -12.30 7.13
CA ARG A 364 2.33 -13.32 6.27
C ARG A 364 1.44 -13.71 5.09
N ILE A 365 0.12 -13.79 5.30
CA ILE A 365 -0.84 -14.01 4.22
C ILE A 365 -0.82 -12.83 3.25
N SER A 366 -0.82 -11.60 3.76
CA SER A 366 -0.71 -10.40 2.92
C SER A 366 0.58 -10.37 2.10
N GLU A 367 1.72 -10.74 2.72
CA GLU A 367 3.01 -10.85 2.05
C GLU A 367 2.95 -11.84 0.88
N TRP A 368 2.43 -13.04 1.15
CA TRP A 368 2.30 -14.09 0.13
C TRP A 368 1.36 -13.68 -1.01
N LEU A 369 0.22 -13.05 -0.70
CA LEU A 369 -0.69 -12.54 -1.71
C LEU A 369 -0.03 -11.48 -2.60
N LEU A 370 0.70 -10.54 -2.01
CA LEU A 370 1.41 -9.50 -2.77
C LEU A 370 2.47 -10.12 -3.67
N GLU A 371 3.29 -11.05 -3.17
CA GLU A 371 4.27 -11.79 -3.98
C GLU A 371 3.62 -12.55 -5.14
N PHE A 372 2.44 -13.15 -4.91
CA PHE A 372 1.66 -13.82 -5.94
C PHE A 372 1.21 -12.85 -7.05
N PHE A 373 0.66 -11.68 -6.69
CA PHE A 373 0.22 -10.67 -7.66
C PHE A 373 1.37 -10.03 -8.44
N ILE A 374 2.55 -9.92 -7.82
CA ILE A 374 3.76 -9.40 -8.48
C ILE A 374 4.26 -10.43 -9.50
N SER A 375 4.29 -11.71 -9.14
CA SER A 375 4.84 -12.80 -9.97
C SER A 375 3.93 -13.24 -11.13
N HIS A 376 2.60 -13.08 -11.00
CA HIS A 376 1.63 -13.56 -12.00
C HIS A 376 0.86 -12.40 -12.68
N PRO A 377 1.47 -11.69 -13.66
CA PRO A 377 0.85 -10.53 -14.29
C PRO A 377 -0.43 -10.85 -15.07
N GLY A 378 -0.53 -12.05 -15.66
CA GLY A 378 -1.69 -12.46 -16.46
C GLY A 378 -3.01 -12.58 -15.69
N VAL A 379 -2.98 -12.64 -14.35
CA VAL A 379 -4.21 -12.65 -13.53
C VAL A 379 -4.89 -11.28 -13.54
N MET A 380 -4.11 -10.19 -13.53
CA MET A 380 -4.65 -8.82 -13.56
C MET A 380 -5.18 -8.44 -14.96
N GLU A 381 -4.52 -8.90 -16.03
CA GLU A 381 -5.01 -8.66 -17.40
C GLU A 381 -6.34 -9.36 -17.67
N ARG A 382 -6.54 -10.56 -17.11
CA ARG A 382 -7.83 -11.29 -17.19
C ARG A 382 -8.94 -10.69 -16.32
N ILE A 383 -8.63 -9.77 -15.40
CA ILE A 383 -9.63 -9.04 -14.60
C ILE A 383 -10.03 -7.73 -15.31
N LYS A 384 -9.19 -7.21 -16.21
CA LYS A 384 -9.48 -6.01 -17.01
C LYS A 384 -10.25 -6.33 -18.31
N ALA A 385 -10.13 -7.55 -18.82
CA ALA A 385 -10.90 -8.08 -19.95
C ALA A 385 -12.21 -8.70 -19.45
#